data_AF-A0A3S5AE06-F1
#
_entry.id   AF-A0A3S5AE06-F1
#
_cell.length_a   1.000
_cell.length_b   1.000
_cell.length_c   1.000
_cell.angle_alpha   90.00
_cell.angle_beta   90.00
_cell.angle_gamma   90.00
#
_symmetry.space_group_name_H-M   'P 1'
#
loop_
_entity.id
_entity.type
_entity.pdbx_description
1 polymer ?
#
loop_
_entity_poly.entity_id
_entity_poly.type
_entity_poly.pdbx_seq_one_letter_code
_entity_poly.pdbx_strand_id
1 'polypeptide(L)'
;MFPPAPEPLPYAIVDNHTHMDLLDGEVEITARDALDTGEKFGIGAIVQVGCDIPSSLYAVAAARADRRVLAAVAVHPNTAPN
;
A
#
# COMPACT_ATOMS: atom_id res chain seq x y z
N MET A 1 -6.32 -9.15 18.55
CA MET A 1 -4.94 -9.70 18.65
C MET A 1 -4.53 -10.09 17.24
N PHE A 2 -3.41 -9.57 16.74
CA PHE A 2 -2.88 -9.98 15.43
C PHE A 2 -2.28 -11.39 15.50
N PRO A 3 -2.26 -12.16 14.38
CA PRO A 3 -1.53 -13.42 14.33
C PRO A 3 -0.02 -13.19 14.57
N PRO A 4 0.73 -14.22 14.99
CA PRO A 4 2.18 -14.13 15.07
C PRO A 4 2.74 -13.80 13.68
N ALA A 5 3.85 -13.07 13.66
CA ALA A 5 4.50 -12.70 12.41
C ALA A 5 5.01 -13.94 11.66
N PRO A 6 4.95 -13.97 10.32
CA PRO A 6 5.44 -15.08 9.52
C PRO A 6 6.98 -15.12 9.47
N GLU A 7 7.56 -16.19 8.93
CA GLU A 7 8.96 -16.15 8.52
C GLU A 7 9.14 -15.22 7.30
N PRO A 8 10.26 -14.47 7.19
CA PRO A 8 10.53 -13.64 6.02
C PRO A 8 10.61 -14.45 4.72
N LEU A 9 10.25 -13.82 3.59
CA LEU A 9 10.38 -14.41 2.27
C LEU A 9 11.86 -14.71 1.93
N PRO A 10 12.14 -15.76 1.15
CA PRO A 10 13.51 -16.14 0.81
C PRO A 10 14.22 -15.12 -0.10
N TYR A 11 13.45 -14.26 -0.76
CA TYR A 11 13.94 -13.18 -1.62
C TYR A 11 13.05 -11.95 -1.46
N ALA A 12 13.62 -10.77 -1.67
CA ALA A 12 12.84 -9.54 -1.70
C ALA A 12 11.88 -9.55 -2.91
N ILE A 13 10.62 -9.21 -2.66
CA ILE A 13 9.59 -9.10 -3.69
C ILE A 13 9.02 -7.68 -3.75
N VAL A 14 8.29 -7.40 -4.83
CA VAL A 14 7.42 -6.24 -4.94
C VAL A 14 5.98 -6.70 -4.80
N ASP A 15 5.23 -6.14 -3.85
CA ASP A 15 3.78 -6.31 -3.83
C ASP A 15 3.19 -5.48 -4.99
N ASN A 16 2.60 -6.16 -5.96
CA ASN A 16 2.11 -5.50 -7.17
C ASN A 16 0.73 -4.86 -7.01
N HIS A 17 0.06 -5.04 -5.86
CA HIS A 17 -1.27 -4.49 -5.62
C HIS A 17 -1.55 -4.31 -4.13
N THR A 18 -1.35 -3.09 -3.63
CA THR A 18 -1.53 -2.75 -2.20
C THR A 18 -2.53 -1.61 -2.02
N HIS A 19 -3.30 -1.68 -0.93
CA HIS A 19 -4.16 -0.60 -0.45
C HIS A 19 -3.88 -0.30 1.02
N MET A 20 -2.94 0.60 1.31
CA MET A 20 -2.65 1.06 2.68
C MET A 20 -3.71 2.04 3.22
N ASP A 21 -4.59 2.53 2.36
CA ASP A 21 -5.70 3.44 2.63
C ASP A 21 -6.99 2.73 3.04
N LEU A 22 -7.01 1.39 3.03
CA LEU A 22 -8.13 0.56 3.49
C LEU A 22 -7.90 0.07 4.91
N LEU A 23 -7.94 1.00 5.87
CA LEU A 23 -7.93 0.69 7.30
C LEU A 23 -9.36 0.72 7.86
N ASP A 24 -9.64 -0.13 8.84
CA ASP A 24 -10.93 -0.17 9.54
C ASP A 24 -11.12 0.98 10.55
N GLY A 25 -10.06 1.75 10.81
CA GLY A 25 -10.05 2.91 11.71
C GLY A 25 -9.84 2.57 13.18
N GLU A 26 -9.70 1.29 13.53
CA GLU A 26 -9.48 0.85 14.92
C GLU A 26 -8.03 1.11 15.37
N VAL A 27 -7.10 1.17 14.43
CA VAL A 27 -5.69 1.46 14.66
C VAL A 27 -5.16 2.41 13.60
N GLU A 28 -4.46 3.47 14.04
CA GLU A 28 -3.70 4.32 13.13
C GLU A 28 -2.38 3.63 12.76
N ILE A 29 -2.23 3.30 11.48
CA ILE A 29 -0.99 2.76 10.90
C ILE A 29 -0.54 3.75 9.84
N THR A 30 0.67 4.30 9.98
CA THR A 30 1.21 5.17 8.94
C THR A 30 1.70 4.34 7.75
N ALA A 31 1.76 4.95 6.56
CA ALA A 31 2.35 4.28 5.39
C ALA A 31 3.78 3.79 5.65
N ARG A 32 4.56 4.54 6.43
CA ARG A 32 5.93 4.14 6.80
C ARG A 32 5.94 2.93 7.73
N ASP A 33 5.02 2.83 8.69
CA ASP A 33 4.92 1.65 9.57
C ASP A 33 4.59 0.38 8.77
N ALA A 34 3.67 0.50 7.81
CA ALA A 34 3.31 -0.61 6.92
C ALA A 34 4.51 -1.05 6.07
N LEU A 35 5.22 -0.11 5.45
CA LEU A 35 6.40 -0.38 4.62
C LEU A 35 7.56 -0.98 5.43
N ASP A 36 7.86 -0.41 6.60
CA ASP A 36 8.94 -0.89 7.48
C ASP A 36 8.61 -2.28 8.05
N THR A 37 7.34 -2.59 8.24
CA THR A 37 6.90 -3.94 8.61
C THR A 37 7.05 -4.90 7.43
N GLY A 38 6.57 -4.53 6.23
CA GLY A 38 6.68 -5.36 5.03
C GLY A 38 8.12 -5.71 4.69
N GLU A 39 9.04 -4.74 4.80
CA GLU A 39 10.46 -4.93 4.51
C GLU A 39 11.11 -5.98 5.42
N LYS A 40 10.73 -6.04 6.71
CA LYS A 40 11.21 -7.07 7.65
C LYS A 40 10.84 -8.49 7.22
N PHE A 41 9.79 -8.65 6.41
CA PHE A 41 9.32 -9.94 5.91
C PHE A 41 9.56 -10.14 4.40
N GLY A 42 10.33 -9.26 3.76
CA GLY A 42 10.78 -9.42 2.38
C GLY A 42 9.95 -8.67 1.32
N ILE A 43 9.01 -7.80 1.71
CA ILE A 43 8.32 -6.90 0.76
C ILE A 43 9.15 -5.63 0.64
N GLY A 44 10.01 -5.56 -0.37
CA GLY A 44 10.97 -4.45 -0.54
C GLY A 44 10.37 -3.20 -1.19
N ALA A 45 9.27 -3.35 -1.93
CA ALA A 45 8.53 -2.25 -2.56
C ALA A 45 7.08 -2.65 -2.82
N ILE A 46 6.23 -1.67 -3.08
CA ILE A 46 4.81 -1.86 -3.37
C ILE A 46 4.32 -1.02 -4.54
N VAL A 47 3.20 -1.43 -5.14
CA VAL A 47 2.33 -0.59 -5.95
C VAL A 47 1.09 -0.23 -5.13
N GLN A 48 1.00 1.03 -4.68
CA GLN A 48 -0.19 1.55 -4.00
C GLN A 48 -1.25 1.92 -5.05
N VAL A 49 -2.42 1.29 -4.97
CA VAL A 49 -3.45 1.42 -5.99
C VAL A 49 -4.50 2.46 -5.59
N GLY A 50 -4.60 3.51 -6.40
CA GLY A 50 -5.73 4.44 -6.39
C GLY A 50 -6.75 4.07 -7.46
N CYS A 51 -8.03 4.02 -7.09
CA CYS A 51 -9.14 3.65 -7.96
C CYS A 51 -10.24 4.73 -8.05
N ASP A 52 -10.07 5.83 -7.32
CA ASP A 52 -10.85 7.05 -7.39
C ASP A 52 -9.94 8.27 -7.10
N ILE A 53 -10.50 9.49 -7.08
CA ILE A 53 -9.71 10.70 -6.84
C ILE A 53 -9.05 10.68 -5.45
N PRO A 54 -9.77 10.44 -4.33
CA PRO A 54 -9.16 10.39 -3.00
C PRO A 54 -8.02 9.36 -2.88
N SER A 55 -8.26 8.11 -3.28
CA SER A 55 -7.25 7.03 -3.18
C SER A 55 -6.06 7.29 -4.11
N SER A 56 -6.28 7.87 -5.30
CA SER A 56 -5.21 8.26 -6.21
C SER A 56 -4.33 9.39 -5.64
N LEU A 57 -4.94 10.37 -4.97
CA LEU A 57 -4.18 11.43 -4.28
C LEU A 57 -3.34 10.87 -3.14
N TYR A 58 -3.89 9.93 -2.36
CA TYR A 58 -3.14 9.20 -1.34
C TYR A 58 -1.97 8.43 -1.96
N ALA A 59 -2.20 7.67 -3.03
CA ALA A 59 -1.15 6.89 -3.70
C ALA A 59 0.02 7.76 -4.17
N VAL A 60 -0.28 8.91 -4.81
CA VAL A 60 0.74 9.87 -5.25
C VAL A 60 1.48 10.49 -4.06
N ALA A 61 0.79 10.82 -2.98
CA ALA A 61 1.42 11.35 -1.77
C ALA A 61 2.39 10.32 -1.15
N ALA A 62 1.97 9.05 -1.04
CA ALA A 62 2.80 7.97 -0.54
C ALA A 62 4.06 7.75 -1.41
N ALA A 63 3.90 7.70 -2.74
CA ALA A 63 5.02 7.56 -3.68
C ALA A 63 6.01 8.74 -3.64
N ARG A 64 5.55 9.95 -3.31
CA ARG A 64 6.43 11.10 -3.09
C ARG A 64 7.16 11.03 -1.75
N ALA A 65 6.54 10.44 -0.73
CA ALA A 65 7.08 10.37 0.62
C ALA A 65 8.09 9.22 0.80
N ASP A 66 7.95 8.11 0.07
CA ASP A 66 8.81 6.95 0.22
C ASP A 66 9.15 6.28 -1.12
N ARG A 67 10.45 6.09 -1.38
CA ARG A 67 10.98 5.49 -2.61
C ARG A 67 10.57 4.04 -2.85
N ARG A 68 10.06 3.35 -1.83
CA ARG A 68 9.57 1.96 -1.92
C ARG A 68 8.18 1.88 -2.58
N VAL A 69 7.52 3.00 -2.85
CA VAL A 69 6.15 3.03 -3.37
C VAL A 69 6.12 3.52 -4.81
N LEU A 70 5.46 2.75 -5.68
CA LEU A 70 4.94 3.22 -6.96
C LEU A 70 3.43 3.49 -6.82
N ALA A 71 2.95 4.56 -7.44
CA ALA A 71 1.52 4.90 -7.44
C ALA A 71 0.85 4.42 -8.73
N ALA A 72 -0.25 3.66 -8.60
CA ALA A 72 -1.21 3.50 -9.68
C ALA A 72 -2.35 4.51 -9.50
N VAL A 73 -2.70 5.22 -10.57
CA VAL A 73 -3.78 6.21 -10.60
C VAL A 73 -4.80 5.77 -11.64
N ALA A 74 -6.03 5.56 -11.21
CA ALA A 74 -7.10 5.07 -12.07
C ALA A 74 -8.47 5.59 -11.61
N VAL A 75 -9.47 5.39 -12.47
CA VAL A 75 -10.89 5.49 -12.12
C VAL A 75 -11.49 4.10 -12.29
N HIS A 76 -12.08 3.56 -11.23
CA HIS A 76 -12.71 2.25 -11.27
C HIS A 76 -13.93 2.27 -12.22
N PRO A 77 -14.15 1.24 -13.06
CA PRO A 77 -15.28 1.24 -13.99
C PRO A 77 -16.64 1.41 -13.30
N ASN A 78 -16.81 0.88 -12.08
CA ASN A 78 -18.03 1.06 -11.29
C ASN A 78 -18.30 2.50 -10.83
N THR A 79 -17.30 3.39 -10.87
CA THR A 79 -17.39 4.78 -10.43
C THR A 79 -17.11 5.78 -11.56
N ALA A 80 -16.88 5.28 -12.77
CA ALA A 80 -16.66 6.13 -13.94
C ALA A 80 -17.95 6.88 -14.32
N PRO A 81 -17.85 8.18 -14.68
CA PRO A 81 -18.99 8.90 -15.23
C PRO A 81 -19.40 8.32 -16.60
N ASN A 82 -20.69 8.41 -16.90
CA ASN A 82 -21.24 8.09 -18.23
C ASN A 82 -20.81 9.11 -19.27
#